data_AF-A0A349HXI9-F1
#
_entry.id   AF-A0A349HXI9-F1
#
_cell.length_a   1.000
_cell.length_b   1.000
_cell.length_c   1.000
_cell.angle_alpha   90.00
_cell.angle_beta   90.00
_cell.angle_gamma   90.00
#
_symmetry.space_group_name_H-M   'P 1'
#
loop_
_entity.id
_entity.type
_entity.pdbx_description
1 polymer ?
#
loop_
_entity_poly.entity_id
_entity_poly.type
_entity_poly.pdbx_seq_one_letter_code
_entity_poly.pdbx_strand_id
1 'polypeptide(L)'
;MSYWNIFTNLLSRTAPTSFAYANPFAIPACKTASLFTLAPKYSYSATRFTYPTYSYATPKFNFNFSNIFSSWGNGISSAYKNVKRWASNLGGGIVSAAKKYLGYNERNGSYKLFTGGKNHAWCADFSTYVVKEAFRNAGKSLPSGFGSSSVSGLMNWAKSKGCFLQTAGIANKSGVIKGKVKAGDLIIFKNGGRSHVGVVESIGADGRINTIEGNTSNKVARRSYSANDRTITGFAQIA
;
A
#
# COMPACT_ATOMS: atom_id res chain seq x y z
N MET A 1 -58.33 -18.69 -14.64
CA MET A 1 -59.26 -17.57 -14.81
C MET A 1 -58.59 -16.35 -14.17
N SER A 2 -57.78 -15.60 -14.94
CA SER A 2 -58.11 -14.30 -15.57
C SER A 2 -58.43 -13.24 -14.49
N TYR A 3 -57.80 -12.06 -14.46
CA TYR A 3 -57.80 -11.06 -15.53
C TYR A 3 -56.60 -10.10 -15.47
N TRP A 4 -56.09 -9.80 -16.67
CA TRP A 4 -55.36 -8.59 -17.03
C TRP A 4 -56.30 -7.36 -17.08
N ASN A 5 -55.78 -6.16 -16.83
CA ASN A 5 -56.16 -4.92 -17.54
C ASN A 5 -55.05 -3.84 -17.35
N ILE A 6 -54.13 -3.66 -18.31
CA ILE A 6 -54.02 -2.58 -19.33
C ILE A 6 -54.44 -1.17 -18.88
N PHE A 7 -53.51 -0.21 -18.96
CA PHE A 7 -53.65 1.02 -19.78
C PHE A 7 -52.25 1.59 -20.12
N THR A 8 -52.02 1.78 -21.42
CA THR A 8 -50.89 2.47 -22.05
C THR A 8 -51.33 3.85 -22.57
N ASN A 9 -50.37 4.80 -22.62
CA ASN A 9 -50.26 6.05 -23.42
C ASN A 9 -49.75 7.19 -22.50
N LEU A 10 -48.90 8.14 -22.90
CA LEU A 10 -48.47 8.64 -24.19
C LEU A 10 -47.14 9.43 -24.01
N LEU A 11 -46.38 9.55 -25.09
CA LEU A 11 -45.15 10.33 -25.27
C LEU A 11 -45.20 11.79 -24.74
N SER A 12 -44.10 12.27 -24.16
CA SER A 12 -43.43 13.51 -24.62
C SER A 12 -42.12 13.79 -23.89
N ARG A 13 -41.11 14.18 -24.68
CA ARG A 13 -39.80 14.70 -24.27
C ARG A 13 -39.95 16.01 -23.52
N THR A 14 -39.28 16.16 -22.39
CA THR A 14 -38.52 17.38 -22.03
C THR A 14 -37.41 17.02 -21.04
N ALA A 15 -36.17 17.34 -21.43
CA ALA A 15 -35.00 17.21 -20.56
C ALA A 15 -34.96 18.39 -19.59
N PRO A 16 -34.71 18.20 -18.28
CA PRO A 16 -34.38 19.29 -17.40
C PRO A 16 -32.91 19.70 -17.59
N THR A 17 -32.77 21.00 -17.81
CA THR A 17 -31.55 21.81 -17.95
C THR A 17 -30.56 21.60 -16.81
N SER A 18 -29.31 21.27 -17.15
CA SER A 18 -28.17 21.27 -16.24
C SER A 18 -27.68 22.69 -15.97
N PHE A 19 -27.67 23.10 -14.70
CA PHE A 19 -26.91 24.25 -14.22
C PHE A 19 -25.41 23.95 -14.29
N ALA A 20 -24.67 24.88 -14.88
CA ALA A 20 -23.22 24.84 -15.04
C ALA A 20 -22.49 25.13 -13.72
N TYR A 21 -21.41 24.39 -13.44
CA TYR A 21 -20.27 24.91 -12.69
C TYR A 21 -18.97 24.45 -13.36
N ALA A 22 -18.05 25.43 -13.46
CA ALA A 22 -16.92 25.47 -14.37
C ALA A 22 -15.78 24.52 -14.01
N ASN A 23 -15.10 24.04 -15.06
CA ASN A 23 -13.90 23.21 -15.02
C ASN A 23 -12.66 24.13 -15.12
N PRO A 24 -11.71 24.13 -14.16
CA PRO A 24 -10.64 25.15 -14.11
C PRO A 24 -9.40 24.82 -14.96
N PHE A 25 -9.50 23.98 -15.99
CA PHE A 25 -8.39 23.70 -16.90
C PHE A 25 -8.82 23.86 -18.36
N ALA A 26 -8.85 25.10 -18.84
CA ALA A 26 -8.96 25.41 -20.26
C ALA A 26 -7.81 26.35 -20.66
N ILE A 27 -6.95 25.85 -21.54
CA ILE A 27 -5.85 26.60 -22.17
C ILE A 27 -6.47 27.38 -23.35
N PRO A 28 -6.26 28.69 -23.49
CA PRO A 28 -6.89 29.44 -24.57
C PRO A 28 -6.19 29.15 -25.91
N ALA A 29 -6.95 28.63 -26.87
CA ALA A 29 -6.58 28.58 -28.27
C ALA A 29 -6.71 29.99 -28.89
N CYS A 30 -5.60 30.54 -29.40
CA CYS A 30 -5.59 31.80 -30.13
C CYS A 30 -5.95 31.55 -31.60
N LYS A 31 -6.86 32.38 -32.12
CA LYS A 31 -7.42 32.31 -33.48
C LYS A 31 -6.39 32.78 -34.52
N THR A 32 -6.18 31.98 -35.56
CA THR A 32 -5.48 32.36 -36.78
C THR A 32 -6.34 33.28 -37.64
N ALA A 33 -5.81 34.46 -38.00
CA ALA A 33 -6.30 35.27 -39.10
C ALA A 33 -5.22 35.28 -40.19
N SER A 34 -5.58 34.89 -41.41
CA SER A 34 -4.70 34.90 -42.57
C SER A 34 -4.61 36.30 -43.18
N LEU A 35 -3.40 36.74 -43.53
CA LEU A 35 -3.21 37.77 -44.54
C LEU A 35 -2.15 37.28 -45.53
N PHE A 36 -2.57 37.09 -46.78
CA PHE A 36 -1.71 36.94 -47.95
C PHE A 36 -1.16 38.31 -48.33
N THR A 37 0.16 38.44 -48.45
CA THR A 37 0.78 39.43 -49.35
C THR A 37 2.19 38.98 -49.79
N LEU A 38 2.26 38.68 -51.09
CA LEU A 38 3.33 38.86 -52.08
C LEU A 38 4.77 39.12 -51.60
N ALA A 39 5.69 38.24 -52.00
CA ALA A 39 7.13 38.41 -51.90
C ALA A 39 7.71 39.30 -53.01
N PRO A 40 8.70 40.16 -52.71
CA PRO A 40 9.71 40.57 -53.68
C PRO A 40 11.04 39.84 -53.42
N LYS A 41 11.63 39.31 -54.49
CA LYS A 41 13.00 38.80 -54.53
C LYS A 41 13.97 39.99 -54.49
N TYR A 42 14.83 40.02 -53.48
CA TYR A 42 16.08 40.75 -53.54
C TYR A 42 17.19 39.91 -52.91
N SER A 43 18.19 39.58 -53.72
CA SER A 43 19.43 38.95 -53.29
C SER A 43 20.39 40.04 -52.81
N TYR A 44 20.78 39.97 -51.55
CA TYR A 44 21.89 40.76 -51.01
C TYR A 44 22.80 39.85 -50.20
N SER A 45 24.09 39.84 -50.56
CA SER A 45 25.15 39.09 -49.89
C SER A 45 25.31 39.57 -48.45
N ALA A 46 25.11 38.67 -47.48
CA ALA A 46 25.40 38.97 -46.09
C ALA A 46 26.91 38.98 -45.87
N THR A 47 27.48 40.18 -45.72
CA THR A 47 28.79 40.38 -45.09
C THR A 47 28.77 39.74 -43.71
N ARG A 48 29.78 38.92 -43.41
CA ARG A 48 29.91 38.24 -42.12
C ARG A 48 30.19 39.27 -41.03
N PHE A 49 29.16 39.63 -40.26
CA PHE A 49 29.35 40.40 -39.03
C PHE A 49 30.01 39.49 -37.99
N THR A 50 31.28 39.76 -37.69
CA THR A 50 32.00 39.07 -36.63
C THR A 50 31.71 39.80 -35.33
N TYR A 51 30.87 39.22 -34.47
CA TYR A 51 30.64 39.75 -33.14
C TYR A 51 31.79 39.31 -32.21
N PRO A 52 32.28 40.19 -31.32
CA PRO A 52 33.24 39.78 -30.30
C PRO A 52 32.57 38.77 -29.37
N THR A 53 33.05 37.54 -29.35
CA THR A 53 32.63 36.53 -28.38
C THR A 53 33.26 36.84 -27.03
N TYR A 54 32.48 37.35 -26.09
CA TYR A 54 32.89 37.37 -24.69
C TYR A 54 32.73 35.95 -24.12
N SER A 55 33.87 35.31 -23.84
CA SER A 55 33.93 34.05 -23.10
C SER A 55 33.74 34.34 -21.61
N TYR A 56 32.50 34.27 -21.13
CA TYR A 56 32.26 34.04 -19.71
C TYR A 56 32.52 32.56 -19.43
N ALA A 57 33.52 32.29 -18.59
CA ALA A 57 33.70 30.96 -18.04
C ALA A 57 32.39 30.56 -17.35
N THR A 58 31.68 29.58 -17.90
CA THR A 58 30.54 29.00 -17.21
C THR A 58 31.08 28.35 -15.93
N PRO A 59 30.57 28.71 -14.75
CA PRO A 59 30.95 27.98 -13.55
C PRO A 59 30.54 26.53 -13.78
N LYS A 60 31.53 25.65 -13.90
CA LYS A 60 31.28 24.21 -13.85
C LYS A 60 30.81 23.93 -12.42
N PHE A 61 29.50 23.86 -12.24
CA PHE A 61 28.92 23.32 -11.02
C PHE A 61 29.28 21.84 -10.99
N ASN A 62 30.38 21.55 -10.31
CA ASN A 62 30.79 20.20 -10.03
C ASN A 62 29.88 19.68 -8.91
N PHE A 63 28.73 19.12 -9.27
CA PHE A 63 27.88 18.44 -8.31
C PHE A 63 28.61 17.20 -7.83
N ASN A 64 29.28 17.31 -6.69
CA ASN A 64 29.90 16.17 -6.03
C ASN A 64 28.78 15.33 -5.39
N PHE A 65 28.15 14.49 -6.21
CA PHE A 65 27.09 13.59 -5.77
C PHE A 65 27.57 12.57 -4.73
N SER A 66 28.88 12.40 -4.55
CA SER A 66 29.42 11.50 -3.52
C SER A 66 29.00 11.92 -2.11
N ASN A 67 28.81 13.23 -1.84
CA ASN A 67 28.35 13.72 -0.54
C ASN A 67 26.83 13.88 -0.40
N ILE A 68 26.10 14.00 -1.53
CA ILE A 68 24.64 13.97 -1.52
C ILE A 68 24.17 12.53 -1.30
N PHE A 69 24.76 11.52 -1.96
CA PHE A 69 24.42 10.12 -1.71
C PHE A 69 25.10 9.51 -0.47
N SER A 70 26.23 10.04 0.03
CA SER A 70 26.79 9.57 1.31
C SER A 70 26.04 10.13 2.53
N SER A 71 25.42 11.30 2.43
CA SER A 71 24.56 11.84 3.50
C SER A 71 23.10 11.39 3.38
N TRP A 72 22.57 11.23 2.15
CA TRP A 72 21.24 10.60 1.94
C TRP A 72 21.27 9.08 2.16
N GLY A 73 22.43 8.45 1.97
CA GLY A 73 22.70 7.05 2.30
C GLY A 73 23.01 6.79 3.77
N ASN A 74 23.18 7.82 4.60
CA ASN A 74 23.39 7.67 6.05
C ASN A 74 22.28 8.29 6.91
N GLY A 75 21.58 9.35 6.44
CA GLY A 75 20.42 9.94 7.11
C GLY A 75 19.11 9.18 6.92
N ILE A 76 18.92 8.51 5.76
CA ILE A 76 17.78 7.61 5.53
C ILE A 76 18.10 6.19 5.99
N SER A 77 19.37 5.80 6.00
CA SER A 77 19.78 4.49 6.51
C SER A 77 19.83 4.40 8.03
N SER A 78 19.83 5.51 8.78
CA SER A 78 19.84 5.46 10.24
C SER A 78 18.46 5.19 10.86
N ALA A 79 17.37 5.60 10.21
CA ALA A 79 16.01 5.29 10.66
C ALA A 79 15.52 3.88 10.21
N TYR A 80 16.21 3.26 9.25
CA TYR A 80 15.88 1.95 8.66
C TYR A 80 16.95 0.87 8.91
N LYS A 81 17.92 1.13 9.79
CA LYS A 81 18.91 0.16 10.27
C LYS A 81 18.25 -0.75 11.32
N ASN A 82 18.12 -2.03 10.95
CA ASN A 82 17.76 -3.18 11.79
C ASN A 82 16.34 -3.19 12.38
N VAL A 83 15.33 -3.40 11.53
CA VAL A 83 14.14 -4.07 12.08
C VAL A 83 14.56 -5.51 12.38
N LYS A 84 14.54 -5.86 13.67
CA LYS A 84 14.94 -7.19 14.15
C LYS A 84 13.93 -8.22 13.64
N ARG A 85 14.29 -8.98 12.60
CA ARG A 85 13.51 -10.15 12.18
C ARG A 85 13.62 -11.20 13.27
N TRP A 86 12.52 -11.52 13.91
CA TRP A 86 12.59 -12.33 15.14
C TRP A 86 12.80 -13.82 14.84
N ALA A 87 12.24 -14.32 13.74
CA ALA A 87 12.42 -15.70 13.28
C ALA A 87 12.63 -15.75 11.76
N SER A 88 13.82 -15.33 11.33
CA SER A 88 14.27 -15.13 9.94
C SER A 88 13.97 -16.26 8.93
N ASN A 89 13.58 -17.45 9.39
CA ASN A 89 13.33 -18.64 8.58
C ASN A 89 11.98 -19.32 8.84
N LEU A 90 11.05 -18.70 9.59
CA LEU A 90 9.74 -19.31 9.88
C LEU A 90 8.59 -18.80 9.00
N GLY A 91 8.84 -17.82 8.14
CA GLY A 91 7.80 -17.21 7.30
C GLY A 91 6.96 -18.22 6.52
N GLY A 92 7.61 -19.16 5.84
CA GLY A 92 6.93 -20.24 5.11
C GLY A 92 6.11 -21.16 6.01
N GLY A 93 6.59 -21.46 7.22
CA GLY A 93 5.88 -22.27 8.22
C GLY A 93 4.63 -21.57 8.76
N ILE A 94 4.72 -20.26 9.03
CA ILE A 94 3.59 -19.44 9.49
C ILE A 94 2.50 -19.38 8.40
N VAL A 95 2.89 -19.11 7.15
CA VAL A 95 1.94 -19.08 6.02
C VAL A 95 1.32 -20.47 5.80
N SER A 96 2.12 -21.54 5.88
CA SER A 96 1.61 -22.90 5.75
C SER A 96 0.62 -23.25 6.85
N ALA A 97 0.90 -22.89 8.10
CA ALA A 97 -0.04 -23.05 9.21
C ALA A 97 -1.34 -22.26 8.97
N ALA A 98 -1.25 -20.99 8.54
CA ALA A 98 -2.42 -20.18 8.23
C ALA A 98 -3.30 -20.76 7.11
N LYS A 99 -2.69 -21.33 6.06
CA LYS A 99 -3.40 -21.97 4.94
C LYS A 99 -4.27 -23.15 5.37
N LYS A 100 -3.84 -23.94 6.37
CA LYS A 100 -4.59 -25.11 6.86
C LYS A 100 -6.00 -24.76 7.34
N TYR A 101 -6.17 -23.53 7.82
CA TYR A 101 -7.40 -23.07 8.46
C TYR A 101 -8.31 -22.27 7.54
N LEU A 102 -7.98 -22.16 6.24
CA LEU A 102 -8.86 -21.48 5.28
C LEU A 102 -10.28 -22.09 5.32
N GLY A 103 -11.28 -21.22 5.48
CA GLY A 103 -12.68 -21.62 5.60
C GLY A 103 -13.16 -21.86 7.03
N TYR A 104 -12.29 -21.88 8.05
CA TYR A 104 -12.72 -21.89 9.45
C TYR A 104 -13.55 -20.64 9.74
N ASN A 105 -14.69 -20.79 10.42
CA ASN A 105 -15.70 -19.74 10.51
C ASN A 105 -16.54 -19.82 11.78
N GLU A 106 -17.33 -18.77 12.02
CA GLU A 106 -18.23 -18.66 13.16
C GLU A 106 -19.46 -19.57 13.05
N ARG A 107 -19.95 -19.80 11.82
CA ARG A 107 -21.18 -20.56 11.57
C ARG A 107 -21.09 -22.02 12.02
N ASN A 108 -19.96 -22.69 11.76
CA ASN A 108 -19.73 -24.07 12.20
C ASN A 108 -18.96 -24.15 13.53
N GLY A 109 -18.67 -23.02 14.17
CA GLY A 109 -17.95 -22.95 15.44
C GLY A 109 -16.45 -23.31 15.38
N SER A 110 -15.89 -23.57 14.20
CA SER A 110 -14.47 -23.99 14.06
C SER A 110 -13.48 -22.91 14.53
N TYR A 111 -13.86 -21.63 14.49
CA TYR A 111 -13.04 -20.53 15.03
C TYR A 111 -12.73 -20.65 16.54
N LYS A 112 -13.55 -21.42 17.28
CA LYS A 112 -13.36 -21.65 18.73
C LYS A 112 -12.02 -22.32 19.05
N LEU A 113 -11.42 -23.01 18.08
CA LEU A 113 -10.05 -23.52 18.17
C LEU A 113 -9.05 -22.40 18.51
N PHE A 114 -9.25 -21.20 17.97
CA PHE A 114 -8.35 -20.07 18.17
C PHE A 114 -8.70 -19.29 19.44
N THR A 115 -9.99 -19.12 19.74
CA THR A 115 -10.45 -18.29 20.86
C THR A 115 -10.49 -19.01 22.20
N GLY A 116 -10.32 -20.34 22.20
CA GLY A 116 -10.59 -21.16 23.39
C GLY A 116 -12.07 -21.12 23.80
N GLY A 117 -12.97 -20.97 22.83
CA GLY A 117 -14.42 -20.91 23.06
C GLY A 117 -14.97 -19.54 23.49
N LYS A 118 -14.12 -18.51 23.61
CA LYS A 118 -14.55 -17.15 23.96
C LYS A 118 -15.22 -16.44 22.76
N ASN A 119 -16.21 -15.61 23.06
CA ASN A 119 -16.94 -14.80 22.09
C ASN A 119 -16.37 -13.38 22.03
N HIS A 120 -15.39 -13.16 21.15
CA HIS A 120 -14.79 -11.84 20.90
C HIS A 120 -14.21 -11.78 19.48
N ALA A 121 -13.76 -10.60 19.04
CA ALA A 121 -13.11 -10.44 17.75
C ALA A 121 -11.79 -11.23 17.69
N TRP A 122 -11.70 -12.23 16.82
CA TRP A 122 -10.67 -13.29 16.92
C TRP A 122 -9.56 -13.22 15.87
N CYS A 123 -9.44 -12.12 15.14
CA CYS A 123 -8.36 -11.92 14.16
C CYS A 123 -6.96 -12.04 14.79
N ALA A 124 -6.80 -11.51 16.01
CA ALA A 124 -5.54 -11.56 16.76
C ALA A 124 -5.29 -12.93 17.40
N ASP A 125 -6.33 -13.63 17.86
CA ASP A 125 -6.20 -15.01 18.32
C ASP A 125 -5.75 -15.94 17.20
N PHE A 126 -6.38 -15.84 16.02
CA PHE A 126 -5.98 -16.59 14.84
C PHE A 126 -4.51 -16.33 14.48
N SER A 127 -4.12 -15.05 14.35
CA SER A 127 -2.75 -14.67 14.00
C SER A 127 -1.74 -15.14 15.05
N THR A 128 -2.10 -15.08 16.33
CA THR A 128 -1.28 -15.61 17.43
C THR A 128 -1.16 -17.13 17.34
N TYR A 129 -2.27 -17.83 17.09
CA TYR A 129 -2.33 -19.28 17.03
C TYR A 129 -1.43 -19.84 15.93
N VAL A 130 -1.54 -19.32 14.71
CA VAL A 130 -0.76 -19.82 13.56
C VAL A 130 0.74 -19.58 13.71
N VAL A 131 1.14 -18.47 14.34
CA VAL A 131 2.55 -18.23 14.67
C VAL A 131 3.00 -19.23 15.74
N LYS A 132 2.23 -19.42 16.82
CA LYS A 132 2.56 -20.42 17.86
C LYS A 132 2.67 -21.83 17.32
N GLU A 133 1.76 -22.23 16.44
CA GLU A 133 1.83 -23.52 15.77
C GLU A 133 3.09 -23.65 14.89
N ALA A 134 3.42 -22.64 14.08
CA ALA A 134 4.60 -22.70 13.23
C ALA A 134 5.89 -22.84 14.04
N PHE A 135 6.00 -22.14 15.18
CA PHE A 135 7.12 -22.28 16.10
C PHE A 135 7.18 -23.68 16.74
N ARG A 136 6.04 -24.19 17.20
CA ARG A 136 5.93 -25.55 17.76
C ARG A 136 6.34 -26.61 16.74
N ASN A 137 5.83 -26.51 15.52
CA ASN A 137 6.14 -27.47 14.43
C ASN A 137 7.62 -27.40 14.00
N ALA A 138 8.25 -26.24 14.14
CA ALA A 138 9.67 -26.06 13.86
C ALA A 138 10.59 -26.42 15.05
N GLY A 139 10.03 -26.85 16.20
CA GLY A 139 10.81 -27.12 17.42
C GLY A 139 11.51 -25.88 17.98
N LYS A 140 11.00 -24.66 17.70
CA LYS A 140 11.61 -23.40 18.13
C LYS A 140 10.86 -22.78 19.30
N SER A 141 11.61 -22.16 20.20
CA SER A 141 11.03 -21.38 21.29
C SER A 141 10.35 -20.12 20.77
N LEU A 142 9.15 -19.88 21.26
CA LEU A 142 8.40 -18.66 21.00
C LEU A 142 9.12 -17.42 21.55
N PRO A 143 8.94 -16.26 20.92
CA PRO A 143 9.42 -15.03 21.50
C PRO A 143 8.84 -14.76 22.88
N SER A 144 9.69 -14.31 23.80
CA SER A 144 9.26 -13.91 25.13
C SER A 144 8.12 -12.89 25.04
N GLY A 145 7.01 -13.18 25.73
CA GLY A 145 5.81 -12.35 25.77
C GLY A 145 4.99 -12.32 24.48
N PHE A 146 5.28 -13.19 23.49
CA PHE A 146 4.52 -13.21 22.24
C PHE A 146 3.11 -13.80 22.42
N GLY A 147 2.13 -13.09 21.85
CA GLY A 147 0.76 -13.52 21.72
C GLY A 147 -0.20 -12.56 22.43
N SER A 148 -1.33 -12.29 21.77
CA SER A 148 -2.38 -11.42 22.31
C SER A 148 -3.68 -11.66 21.55
N SER A 149 -4.80 -11.64 22.27
CA SER A 149 -6.16 -11.64 21.68
C SER A 149 -6.60 -10.27 21.18
N SER A 150 -5.75 -9.24 21.35
CA SER A 150 -5.99 -7.88 20.84
C SER A 150 -4.94 -7.45 19.80
N VAL A 151 -5.40 -6.70 18.79
CA VAL A 151 -4.53 -6.10 17.75
C VAL A 151 -3.53 -5.13 18.38
N SER A 152 -3.98 -4.29 19.32
CA SER A 152 -3.12 -3.37 20.05
C SER A 152 -2.04 -4.10 20.85
N GLY A 153 -2.37 -5.22 21.50
CA GLY A 153 -1.38 -6.01 22.23
C GLY A 153 -0.29 -6.61 21.34
N LEU A 154 -0.65 -7.13 20.15
CA LEU A 154 0.34 -7.61 19.18
C LEU A 154 1.23 -6.47 18.66
N MET A 155 0.63 -5.31 18.36
CA MET A 155 1.37 -4.12 17.92
C MET A 155 2.32 -3.60 19.01
N ASN A 156 1.85 -3.50 20.25
CA ASN A 156 2.64 -3.04 21.40
C ASN A 156 3.77 -4.02 21.71
N TRP A 157 3.50 -5.32 21.66
CA TRP A 157 4.54 -6.35 21.76
C TRP A 157 5.61 -6.14 20.68
N ALA A 158 5.22 -6.00 19.42
CA ALA A 158 6.16 -5.83 18.32
C ALA A 158 7.01 -4.56 18.46
N LYS A 159 6.40 -3.46 18.93
CA LYS A 159 7.10 -2.22 19.27
C LYS A 159 8.10 -2.43 20.41
N SER A 160 7.67 -3.05 21.51
CA SER A 160 8.51 -3.31 22.68
C SER A 160 9.73 -4.20 22.36
N LYS A 161 9.61 -5.06 21.34
CA LYS A 161 10.70 -5.93 20.87
C LYS A 161 11.52 -5.33 19.73
N GLY A 162 11.20 -4.13 19.27
CA GLY A 162 11.90 -3.46 18.16
C GLY A 162 11.74 -4.16 16.81
N CYS A 163 10.68 -4.94 16.62
CA CYS A 163 10.38 -5.65 15.36
C CYS A 163 9.17 -5.06 14.61
N PHE A 164 8.65 -3.91 15.05
CA PHE A 164 7.53 -3.25 14.37
C PHE A 164 8.02 -2.29 13.29
N LEU A 165 7.71 -2.61 12.03
CA LEU A 165 7.89 -1.72 10.88
C LEU A 165 6.67 -0.79 10.75
N GLN A 166 6.80 0.44 11.23
CA GLN A 166 5.81 1.50 11.00
C GLN A 166 5.81 1.90 9.51
N THR A 167 4.62 1.88 8.88
CA THR A 167 4.48 2.30 7.47
C THR A 167 3.39 3.33 7.23
N ALA A 168 2.59 3.67 8.24
CA ALA A 168 1.72 4.83 8.13
C ALA A 168 2.53 6.14 8.14
N GLY A 169 2.20 7.04 7.22
CA GLY A 169 2.81 8.36 7.11
C GLY A 169 4.19 8.39 6.43
N ILE A 170 4.72 7.25 5.99
CA ILE A 170 6.05 7.22 5.35
C ILE A 170 5.97 7.57 3.86
N ALA A 171 6.98 8.29 3.36
CA ALA A 171 7.21 8.45 1.93
C ALA A 171 7.62 7.10 1.31
N ASN A 172 7.28 6.88 0.03
CA ASN A 172 7.55 5.63 -0.70
C ASN A 172 7.12 4.35 0.05
N LYS A 173 5.92 4.37 0.64
CA LYS A 173 5.35 3.24 1.40
C LYS A 173 5.43 1.91 0.63
N SER A 174 5.09 1.93 -0.66
CA SER A 174 5.15 0.74 -1.51
C SER A 174 6.55 0.15 -1.63
N GLY A 175 7.57 0.99 -1.89
CA GLY A 175 8.97 0.54 -1.95
C GLY A 175 9.46 -0.06 -0.64
N VAL A 176 9.10 0.57 0.49
CA VAL A 176 9.46 0.05 1.83
C VAL A 176 8.81 -1.30 2.10
N ILE A 177 7.51 -1.45 1.80
CA ILE A 177 6.80 -2.73 1.98
C ILE A 177 7.44 -3.82 1.14
N LYS A 178 7.69 -3.56 -0.15
CA LYS A 178 8.32 -4.52 -1.07
C LYS A 178 9.73 -4.93 -0.62
N GLY A 179 10.52 -3.98 -0.11
CA GLY A 179 11.89 -4.25 0.32
C GLY A 179 11.99 -4.95 1.68
N LYS A 180 11.07 -4.65 2.61
CA LYS A 180 11.23 -5.01 4.03
C LYS A 180 10.24 -6.06 4.53
N VAL A 181 9.02 -6.11 4.02
CA VAL A 181 7.98 -7.07 4.48
C VAL A 181 8.20 -8.43 3.83
N LYS A 182 7.99 -9.49 4.59
CA LYS A 182 8.12 -10.88 4.12
C LYS A 182 6.86 -11.68 4.43
N ALA A 183 6.71 -12.80 3.71
CA ALA A 183 5.68 -13.78 4.01
C ALA A 183 5.85 -14.29 5.45
N GLY A 184 4.75 -14.34 6.21
CA GLY A 184 4.72 -14.70 7.63
C GLY A 184 4.83 -13.51 8.60
N ASP A 185 5.14 -12.30 8.12
CA ASP A 185 4.97 -11.08 8.92
C ASP A 185 3.48 -10.85 9.22
N LEU A 186 3.19 -10.13 10.30
CA LEU A 186 1.81 -9.75 10.63
C LEU A 186 1.54 -8.33 10.14
N ILE A 187 0.55 -8.15 9.29
CA ILE A 187 0.05 -6.83 8.91
C ILE A 187 -0.87 -6.29 10.01
N ILE A 188 -0.70 -5.02 10.39
CA ILE A 188 -1.45 -4.37 11.47
C ILE A 188 -2.24 -3.19 10.91
N PHE A 189 -3.56 -3.21 11.17
CA PHE A 189 -4.48 -2.13 10.84
C PHE A 189 -5.00 -1.48 12.13
N LYS A 190 -4.55 -0.25 12.39
CA LYS A 190 -4.97 0.57 13.55
C LYS A 190 -5.29 2.02 13.17
N ASN A 191 -5.26 2.35 11.89
CA ASN A 191 -5.55 3.69 11.37
C ASN A 191 -6.96 3.74 10.75
N GLY A 192 -7.56 4.94 10.73
CA GLY A 192 -8.87 5.17 10.10
C GLY A 192 -10.02 4.42 10.78
N GLY A 193 -9.97 4.27 12.10
CA GLY A 193 -10.99 3.53 12.88
C GLY A 193 -10.92 2.00 12.76
N ARG A 194 -10.01 1.46 11.93
CA ARG A 194 -9.84 0.01 11.76
C ARG A 194 -9.07 -0.59 12.94
N SER A 195 -9.41 -1.83 13.31
CA SER A 195 -8.66 -2.65 14.26
C SER A 195 -8.62 -4.08 13.75
N HIS A 196 -7.58 -4.44 13.01
CA HIS A 196 -7.45 -5.76 12.41
C HIS A 196 -5.99 -6.21 12.29
N VAL A 197 -5.77 -7.51 12.19
CA VAL A 197 -4.46 -8.12 11.95
C VAL A 197 -4.61 -9.33 11.04
N GLY A 198 -3.61 -9.56 10.20
CA GLY A 198 -3.55 -10.68 9.28
C GLY A 198 -2.13 -11.19 9.10
N VAL A 199 -1.98 -12.41 8.60
CA VAL A 199 -0.69 -12.98 8.21
C VAL A 199 -0.41 -12.61 6.76
N VAL A 200 0.75 -12.03 6.47
CA VAL A 200 1.20 -11.77 5.10
C VAL A 200 1.49 -13.11 4.41
N GLU A 201 0.75 -13.41 3.35
CA GLU A 201 0.99 -14.59 2.50
C GLU A 201 2.05 -14.31 1.44
N SER A 202 1.96 -13.15 0.78
CA SER A 202 2.92 -12.73 -0.24
C SER A 202 2.86 -11.22 -0.50
N ILE A 203 3.92 -10.69 -1.10
CA ILE A 203 3.96 -9.34 -1.66
C ILE A 203 4.08 -9.47 -3.18
N GLY A 204 3.12 -8.91 -3.91
CA GLY A 204 3.10 -8.88 -5.37
C GLY A 204 4.20 -7.98 -5.94
N ALA A 205 4.50 -8.16 -7.23
CA ALA A 205 5.51 -7.36 -7.92
C ALA A 205 5.18 -5.85 -7.92
N ASP A 206 3.90 -5.51 -7.93
CA ASP A 206 3.32 -4.17 -7.84
C ASP A 206 3.24 -3.63 -6.39
N GLY A 207 3.67 -4.42 -5.41
CA GLY A 207 3.59 -4.08 -3.99
C GLY A 207 2.26 -4.45 -3.33
N ARG A 208 1.32 -5.08 -4.03
CA ARG A 208 0.09 -5.58 -3.40
C ARG A 208 0.41 -6.57 -2.29
N ILE A 209 -0.29 -6.46 -1.18
CA ILE A 209 -0.09 -7.31 -0.02
C ILE A 209 -1.21 -8.33 0.02
N ASN A 210 -0.88 -9.60 -0.14
CA ASN A 210 -1.84 -10.69 0.01
C ASN A 210 -1.72 -11.28 1.41
N THR A 211 -2.85 -11.54 2.05
CA THR A 211 -2.89 -11.95 3.46
C THR A 211 -3.86 -13.10 3.67
N ILE A 212 -3.66 -13.84 4.77
CA ILE A 212 -4.62 -14.79 5.33
C ILE A 212 -5.02 -14.26 6.70
N GLU A 213 -6.32 -14.04 6.90
CA GLU A 213 -6.83 -13.32 8.07
C GLU A 213 -8.00 -14.07 8.70
N GLY A 214 -8.00 -14.14 10.02
CA GLY A 214 -9.15 -14.61 10.80
C GLY A 214 -10.14 -13.48 11.05
N ASN A 215 -11.38 -13.83 11.38
CA ASN A 215 -12.49 -12.89 11.61
C ASN A 215 -12.71 -11.93 10.42
N THR A 216 -12.31 -12.31 9.22
CA THR A 216 -12.51 -11.48 8.02
C THR A 216 -13.78 -11.98 7.34
N SER A 217 -14.87 -11.21 7.43
CA SER A 217 -16.22 -11.69 7.10
C SER A 217 -16.58 -12.99 7.86
N ASN A 218 -16.32 -13.01 9.17
CA ASN A 218 -16.64 -14.10 10.11
C ASN A 218 -15.99 -15.46 9.78
N LYS A 219 -14.84 -15.43 9.08
CA LYS A 219 -14.07 -16.61 8.68
C LYS A 219 -12.59 -16.32 8.52
N VAL A 220 -11.81 -17.39 8.36
CA VAL A 220 -10.45 -17.38 7.86
C VAL A 220 -10.50 -17.33 6.34
N ALA A 221 -10.02 -16.24 5.75
CA ALA A 221 -10.00 -16.08 4.30
C ALA A 221 -8.83 -15.22 3.84
N ARG A 222 -8.58 -15.27 2.53
CA ARG A 222 -7.59 -14.42 1.88
C ARG A 222 -8.11 -13.00 1.69
N ARG A 223 -7.22 -12.02 1.85
CA ARG A 223 -7.43 -10.63 1.47
C ARG A 223 -6.26 -10.10 0.66
N SER A 224 -6.49 -8.98 0.00
CA SER A 224 -5.48 -8.31 -0.81
C SER A 224 -5.64 -6.80 -0.68
N TYR A 225 -4.53 -6.11 -0.39
CA TYR A 225 -4.50 -4.68 -0.12
C TYR A 225 -3.53 -3.97 -1.06
N SER A 226 -3.86 -2.74 -1.43
CA SER A 226 -2.88 -1.83 -2.01
C SER A 226 -1.81 -1.49 -0.96
N ALA A 227 -0.56 -1.40 -1.37
CA ALA A 227 0.51 -0.91 -0.50
C ALA A 227 0.22 0.49 0.09
N ASN A 228 -0.57 1.29 -0.64
CA ASN A 228 -0.95 2.65 -0.27
C ASN A 228 -2.27 2.72 0.52
N ASP A 229 -2.84 1.58 0.95
CA ASP A 229 -3.99 1.57 1.84
C ASP A 229 -3.66 2.36 3.12
N ARG A 230 -4.47 3.38 3.41
CA ARG A 230 -4.27 4.33 4.51
C ARG A 230 -4.54 3.72 5.88
N THR A 231 -5.26 2.59 5.92
CA THR A 231 -5.61 1.89 7.16
C THR A 231 -4.49 1.00 7.68
N ILE A 232 -3.50 0.67 6.83
CA ILE A 232 -2.30 -0.08 7.21
C ILE A 232 -1.41 0.83 8.08
N THR A 233 -1.25 0.44 9.33
CA THR A 233 -0.39 1.12 10.30
C THR A 233 1.05 0.66 10.20
N GLY A 234 1.26 -0.65 10.06
CA GLY A 234 2.60 -1.24 10.03
C GLY A 234 2.58 -2.76 10.00
N PHE A 235 3.75 -3.35 10.21
CA PHE A 235 3.96 -4.79 10.17
C PHE A 235 4.79 -5.23 11.37
N ALA A 236 4.37 -6.31 12.05
CA ALA A 236 5.25 -6.99 13.00
C ALA A 236 6.14 -7.97 12.22
N GLN A 237 7.45 -7.73 12.24
CA GLN A 237 8.44 -8.53 11.52
C GLN A 237 8.81 -9.78 12.30
N ILE A 238 7.96 -10.79 12.18
CA ILE A 238 8.14 -12.10 12.81
C ILE A 238 9.04 -12.97 11.95
N ALA A 239 8.91 -12.89 10.62
CA ALA A 239 9.61 -13.74 9.66
C ALA A 239 10.89 -13.10 9.11
#